data_AF-A0A6C0KJZ7-F1
#
_entry.id   AF-A0A6C0KJZ7-F1
#
_cell.length_a   1.000
_cell.length_b   1.000
_cell.length_c   1.000
_cell.angle_alpha   90.00
_cell.angle_beta   90.00
_cell.angle_gamma   90.00
#
_symmetry.space_group_name_H-M   'P 1'
#
loop_
_entity.id
_entity.type
_entity.pdbx_description
1 polymer ?
#
loop_
_entity_poly.entity_id
_entity_poly.type
_entity_poly.pdbx_seq_one_letter_code
_entity_poly.pdbx_strand_id
1 'polypeptide(L)' 'MSKKLDFLFQLDFWFKFVLLISVMISFYIFIQILVVKDLTYKPMFSTWQFPMLLAIFIEVLYGM' A
#
# COMPACT_ATOMS: atom_id res chain seq x y z
N MET A 1 -14.19 28.97 3.40
CA MET A 1 -13.18 27.91 3.18
C MET A 1 -12.96 27.82 1.67
N SER A 2 -11.72 27.94 1.19
CA SER A 2 -11.43 27.97 -0.25
C SER A 2 -11.61 26.57 -0.84
N LYS A 3 -12.47 26.40 -1.86
CA LYS A 3 -12.77 25.11 -2.51
C LYS A 3 -11.52 24.29 -2.88
N LYS A 4 -10.39 24.98 -3.11
CA LYS A 4 -9.09 24.37 -3.41
C LYS A 4 -8.51 23.59 -2.22
N LEU A 5 -8.71 24.08 -1.00
CA LEU A 5 -8.21 23.45 0.22
C LEU A 5 -8.94 22.13 0.50
N ASP A 6 -10.27 22.14 0.38
CA ASP A 6 -11.11 20.96 0.61
C ASP A 6 -10.79 19.83 -0.38
N PHE A 7 -10.52 20.19 -1.64
CA PHE A 7 -10.09 19.23 -2.67
C PHE A 7 -8.75 18.55 -2.34
N LEU A 8 -7.76 19.29 -1.82
CA LEU A 8 -6.46 18.73 -1.46
C LEU A 8 -6.56 17.75 -0.28
N PHE A 9 -7.37 18.09 0.73
CA PHE A 9 -7.65 17.17 1.85
C PHE A 9 -8.32 15.88 1.38
N GLN A 10 -9.29 15.99 0.46
CA GLN A 10 -9.98 14.83 -0.08
C GLN A 10 -9.03 13.94 -0.88
N LEU A 11 -8.14 14.53 -1.69
CA LEU A 11 -7.13 13.79 -2.46
C LEU A 11 -6.14 13.05 -1.55
N ASP A 12 -5.62 13.71 -0.52
CA ASP A 12 -4.70 13.10 0.47
C ASP A 12 -5.36 11.91 1.19
N PHE A 13 -6.61 12.08 1.61
CA PHE A 13 -7.38 11.00 2.23
C PHE A 13 -7.52 9.79 1.30
N TRP A 14 -7.97 10.00 0.05
CA TRP A 14 -8.14 8.91 -0.91
C TRP A 14 -6.82 8.23 -1.26
N PHE A 15 -5.75 9.00 -1.41
CA PHE A 15 -4.41 8.46 -1.66
C PHE A 15 -3.98 7.53 -0.52
N LYS A 16 -4.05 7.99 0.74
CA LYS A 16 -3.72 7.19 1.93
C LYS A 16 -4.59 5.94 2.05
N PHE A 17 -5.87 6.07 1.74
CA PHE A 17 -6.82 4.95 1.78
C PHE A 17 -6.49 3.87 0.74
N VAL A 18 -6.23 4.26 -0.51
CA VAL A 18 -5.83 3.33 -1.58
C VAL A 18 -4.47 2.69 -1.28
N LEU A 19 -3.53 3.46 -0.73
CA LEU A 19 -2.22 2.95 -0.33
C LEU A 19 -2.35 1.90 0.78
N LEU A 20 -3.17 2.16 1.80
CA LEU A 20 -3.45 1.20 2.87
C LEU A 20 -4.02 -0.12 2.33
N ILE A 21 -5.03 -0.05 1.44
CA ILE A 21 -5.60 -1.24 0.80
C ILE A 21 -4.51 -2.00 0.03
N SER A 22 -3.66 -1.28 -0.71
CA SER A 22 -2.56 -1.89 -1.47
C SER A 22 -1.56 -2.59 -0.56
N VAL A 23 -1.22 -2.00 0.59
CA VAL A 23 -0.38 -2.64 1.62
C VAL A 23 -1.03 -3.92 2.14
N MET A 24 -2.33 -3.90 2.49
CA MET A 24 -3.03 -5.08 2.99
C MET A 24 -3.08 -6.23 1.95
N ILE A 25 -3.38 -5.92 0.70
CA ILE A 25 -3.37 -6.92 -0.39
C ILE A 25 -1.95 -7.48 -0.58
N SER A 26 -0.94 -6.61 -0.60
CA SER A 26 0.45 -7.04 -0.76
C SER A 26 0.93 -7.93 0.40
N PHE A 27 0.50 -7.63 1.63
CA PHE A 27 0.80 -8.44 2.80
C PHE A 27 0.16 -9.82 2.71
N TYR A 28 -1.11 -9.90 2.28
CA TYR A 28 -1.78 -11.18 2.07
C TYR A 28 -1.03 -12.05 1.05
N ILE A 29 -0.66 -11.48 -0.10
CA ILE A 29 0.10 -12.20 -1.14
C ILE A 29 1.48 -12.62 -0.61
N PHE A 30 2.15 -11.76 0.16
CA PHE A 30 3.44 -12.07 0.79
C PHE A 30 3.35 -13.29 1.73
N ILE A 31 2.29 -13.39 2.54
CA ILE A 31 2.04 -14.56 3.38
C ILE A 31 1.73 -15.81 2.55
N GLN A 32 0.93 -15.69 1.48
CA GLN A 32 0.65 -16.81 0.58
C GLN A 32 1.94 -17.38 -0.04
N ILE A 33 2.85 -16.50 -0.47
CA ILE A 33 4.12 -16.92 -1.08
C ILE A 33 5.08 -17.51 -0.03
N LEU A 34 5.22 -16.90 1.15
CA LEU A 34 6.22 -17.31 2.15
C LEU A 34 5.78 -18.45 3.05
N VAL A 35 4.55 -18.42 3.55
CA VAL A 35 4.05 -19.36 4.57
C VAL A 35 3.34 -20.52 3.88
N VAL A 36 2.39 -20.22 2.99
CA VAL A 36 1.60 -21.24 2.28
C VAL A 36 2.40 -21.86 1.14
N LYS A 37 3.44 -21.19 0.66
CA LYS A 37 4.28 -21.60 -0.49
C LYS A 37 3.48 -21.73 -1.79
N ASP A 38 2.36 -21.02 -1.90
CA ASP A 38 1.58 -20.95 -3.12
C ASP A 38 2.25 -19.97 -4.10
N LEU A 39 2.68 -20.50 -5.25
CA LEU A 39 3.40 -19.74 -6.27
C LEU A 39 2.48 -19.17 -7.35
N THR A 40 1.16 -19.31 -7.22
CA THR A 40 0.17 -18.78 -8.17
C THR A 40 0.37 -17.30 -8.47
N TYR A 41 0.77 -16.52 -7.46
CA TYR A 41 0.96 -15.07 -7.59
C TYR A 41 2.40 -14.65 -7.93
N LYS A 42 3.37 -15.58 -7.95
CA LYS A 42 4.79 -15.31 -8.22
C LYS A 42 5.08 -14.56 -9.54
N PRO A 43 4.39 -14.82 -10.67
CA PRO A 43 4.70 -14.10 -11.92
C PRO A 43 4.23 -12.64 -11.90
N MET A 44 3.28 -12.29 -11.02
CA MET A 44 2.72 -10.93 -10.93
C MET A 44 3.23 -10.17 -9.69
N PHE A 45 3.58 -10.90 -8.64
CA PHE A 45 3.94 -10.35 -7.34
C PHE A 45 5.33 -10.80 -6.89
N SER A 46 6.21 -9.83 -6.67
CA SER A 46 7.55 -10.06 -6.12
C SER A 46 7.50 -9.97 -4.60
N THR A 47 8.28 -10.80 -3.92
CA THR A 47 8.40 -10.82 -2.45
C THR A 47 8.84 -9.46 -1.88
N TRP A 48 9.50 -8.62 -2.68
CA TRP A 48 9.93 -7.27 -2.31
C TRP A 48 8.84 -6.19 -2.38
N GLN A 49 7.70 -6.47 -3.02
CA GLN A 49 6.64 -5.46 -3.18
C GLN A 49 5.95 -5.10 -1.87
N PHE A 50 5.72 -6.08 -0.98
CA PHE A 50 5.17 -5.80 0.35
C PHE A 50 6.06 -4.86 1.18
N PRO A 51 7.35 -5.18 1.44
CA PRO A 51 8.19 -4.30 2.25
C PRO A 51 8.38 -2.91 1.62
N MET A 52 8.39 -2.80 0.29
CA MET A 52 8.44 -1.51 -0.41
C MET A 52 7.16 -0.69 -0.19
N LEU A 53 5.98 -1.28 -0.40
CA LEU A 53 4.69 -0.59 -0.17
C LEU A 53 4.51 -0.20 1.29
N LEU A 54 4.95 -1.05 2.22
CA LEU A 54 4.94 -0.75 3.64
C LEU A 54 5.84 0.44 3.98
N ALA A 55 7.04 0.51 3.40
CA ALA A 55 7.96 1.63 3.60
C ALA A 55 7.34 2.95 3.13
N ILE A 56 6.78 2.97 1.92
CA ILE A 56 6.09 4.15 1.35
C ILE A 56 4.90 4.55 2.25
N PHE A 57 4.13 3.59 2.74
CA PHE A 57 3.01 3.88 3.62
C PHE A 57 3.45 4.52 4.95
N ILE A 58 4.53 4.02 5.56
CA ILE A 58 5.12 4.61 6.76
C ILE A 58 5.63 6.03 6.48
N GLU A 59 6.33 6.23 5.36
CA GLU A 59 6.81 7.55 4.93
C GLU A 59 5.65 8.54 4.73
N VAL A 60 4.55 8.11 4.11
CA VAL A 60 3.35 8.93 3.92
C VAL A 60 2.63 9.27 5.22
N LEU A 61 2.67 8.39 6.23
CA LEU A 61 2.05 8.64 7.53
C LEU A 61 2.89 9.55 8.43
N TYR A 62 4.20 9.36 8.44
CA TYR A 62 5.10 10.00 9.41
C TYR A 62 5.96 11.11 8.81
N GLY A 63 6.04 11.22 7.48
CA GLY A 63 6.67 12.33 6.77
C GLY A 63 8.08 12.67 7.26
N MET A 64 8.97 11.68 7.39
CA MET A 64 10.40 11.96 7.52
C MET A 64 10.97 12.49 6.21
#